data_AF-A0A094ED84-F1
#
_entry.id   AF-A0A094ED84-F1
#
_cell.length_a   1.000
_cell.length_b   1.000
_cell.length_c   1.000
_cell.angle_alpha   90.00
_cell.angle_beta   90.00
_cell.angle_gamma   90.00
#
_symmetry.space_group_name_H-M   'P 1'
#
loop_
_entity.id
_entity.type
_entity.pdbx_description
1 polymer ?
#
loop_
_entity_poly.entity_id
_entity_poly.type
_entity_poly.pdbx_seq_one_letter_code
_entity_poly.pdbx_strand_id
1 'polypeptide(L)'
;MSAENSTALWDAVKDNNCPAFAALTRPLLNPASPLRHIPLRIYIPHPETDTNNTGSFRVIQGLVPPRLPNNDPQTLGHALHTLIPSLFPSRRDPILAAAILHGARVPLHATLEDLMRECAYADGWIGVVGVML
;
A
#
# COMPACT_ATOMS: atom_id res chain seq x y z
N MET A 1 10.94 8.85 17.95
CA MET A 1 11.56 9.63 16.85
C MET A 1 11.72 11.06 17.35
N SER A 2 12.92 11.62 17.30
CA SER A 2 13.18 13.02 17.71
C SER A 2 12.74 13.98 16.59
N ALA A 3 12.66 15.28 16.92
CA ALA A 3 12.43 16.32 15.91
C ALA A 3 13.56 16.33 14.85
N GLU A 4 14.80 16.14 15.28
CA GLU A 4 15.97 16.02 14.40
C GLU A 4 15.83 14.86 13.39
N ASN A 5 15.38 13.69 13.84
CA ASN A 5 15.16 12.55 12.94
C ASN A 5 14.08 12.82 11.88
N SER A 6 13.03 13.56 12.25
CA SER A 6 11.96 13.93 11.31
C SER A 6 12.45 14.90 10.24
N THR A 7 13.26 15.90 10.62
CA THR A 7 13.89 16.82 9.66
C THR A 7 14.86 16.08 8.75
N ALA A 8 15.71 15.22 9.33
CA ALA A 8 16.65 14.40 8.56
C ALA A 8 15.95 13.46 7.57
N LEU A 9 14.78 12.92 7.94
CA LEU A 9 13.97 12.09 7.05
C LEU A 9 13.46 12.90 5.85
N TRP A 10 12.96 14.12 6.11
CA TRP A 10 12.49 15.03 5.06
C TRP A 10 13.62 15.43 4.11
N ASP A 11 14.77 15.82 4.66
CA ASP A 11 15.94 16.22 3.87
C ASP A 11 16.47 15.04 3.03
N ALA A 12 16.47 13.82 3.57
CA ALA A 12 16.86 12.63 2.83
C ALA A 12 15.96 12.36 1.61
N VAL A 13 14.65 12.61 1.70
CA VAL A 13 13.73 12.49 0.55
C VAL A 13 13.99 13.60 -0.46
N LYS A 14 14.11 14.84 0.02
CA LYS A 14 14.36 16.02 -0.82
C LYS A 14 15.65 15.90 -1.64
N ASP A 15 16.71 15.41 -1.01
CA ASP A 15 18.03 15.27 -1.62
C ASP A 15 18.22 13.92 -2.33
N ASN A 16 17.17 13.09 -2.40
CA ASN A 16 17.20 11.73 -2.97
C ASN A 16 18.31 10.83 -2.37
N ASN A 17 18.58 11.00 -1.07
CA ASN A 17 19.57 10.21 -0.34
C ASN A 17 18.94 8.91 0.19
N CYS A 18 18.83 7.90 -0.69
CA CYS A 18 18.20 6.62 -0.35
C CYS A 18 18.85 5.91 0.86
N PRO A 19 20.19 5.88 1.04
CA PRO A 19 20.80 5.27 2.22
C PRO A 19 20.39 5.95 3.54
N ALA A 20 20.38 7.28 3.59
CA ALA A 20 19.96 8.03 4.77
C ALA A 20 18.47 7.82 5.06
N PHE A 21 17.63 7.87 4.02
CA PHE A 21 16.20 7.59 4.14
C PHE A 21 15.97 6.18 4.70
N ALA A 22 16.60 5.14 4.13
CA ALA A 22 16.42 3.76 4.55
C ALA A 22 16.89 3.51 6.00
N ALA A 23 17.96 4.17 6.44
CA ALA A 23 18.43 4.08 7.82
C ALA A 23 17.39 4.63 8.82
N LEU A 24 16.68 5.69 8.44
CA LEU A 24 15.65 6.33 9.26
C LEU A 24 14.28 5.62 9.20
N THR A 25 13.89 5.06 8.05
CA THR A 25 12.57 4.43 7.85
C THR A 25 12.50 2.96 8.24
N ARG A 26 13.59 2.19 8.11
CA ARG A 26 13.59 0.76 8.48
C ARG A 26 13.06 0.47 9.89
N PRO A 27 13.45 1.22 10.95
CA PRO A 27 12.89 1.00 12.28
C PRO A 27 11.40 1.29 12.40
N LEU A 28 10.85 2.17 11.54
CA LEU A 28 9.43 2.52 11.52
C LEU A 28 8.59 1.45 10.81
N LEU A 29 9.13 0.86 9.74
CA LEU A 29 8.47 -0.16 8.93
C LEU A 29 8.70 -1.59 9.48
N ASN A 30 9.69 -1.79 10.33
CA ASN A 30 9.96 -3.07 10.98
C ASN A 30 10.15 -2.88 12.51
N PRO A 31 9.10 -2.47 13.24
CA PRO A 31 9.18 -2.28 14.67
C PRO A 31 9.31 -3.60 15.42
N ALA A 32 9.93 -3.56 16.61
CA ALA A 32 10.03 -4.73 17.49
C ALA A 32 8.68 -5.16 18.08
N SER A 33 7.71 -4.25 18.15
CA SER A 33 6.34 -4.54 18.56
C SER A 33 5.47 -4.92 17.36
N PRO A 34 4.47 -5.79 17.55
CA PRO A 34 3.58 -6.19 16.47
C PRO A 34 2.78 -4.98 15.95
N LEU A 35 2.68 -4.88 14.62
CA LEU A 35 1.86 -3.87 13.96
C LEU A 35 0.39 -4.08 14.31
N ARG A 36 -0.33 -2.98 14.54
CA ARG A 36 -1.79 -3.04 14.73
C ARG A 36 -2.52 -3.12 13.39
N HIS A 37 -2.10 -2.30 12.43
CA HIS A 37 -2.68 -2.24 11.10
C HIS A 37 -1.61 -1.92 10.06
N ILE A 38 -1.81 -2.39 8.84
CA ILE A 38 -1.03 -2.05 7.66
C ILE A 38 -1.55 -0.73 7.06
N PRO A 39 -0.68 0.26 6.78
CA PRO A 39 -1.05 1.49 6.09
C PRO A 39 -1.26 1.21 4.60
N LEU A 40 -2.51 0.90 4.22
CA LEU A 40 -2.91 0.61 2.83
C LEU A 40 -3.87 1.67 2.30
N ARG A 41 -3.54 2.24 1.13
CA ARG A 41 -4.43 3.07 0.32
C ARG A 41 -4.65 2.41 -1.04
N ILE A 42 -5.91 2.37 -1.46
CA ILE A 42 -6.31 1.82 -2.75
C ILE A 42 -6.90 2.96 -3.59
N TYR A 43 -6.30 3.20 -4.74
CA TYR A 43 -6.72 4.20 -5.71
C TYR A 43 -7.47 3.50 -6.85
N ILE A 44 -8.70 3.96 -7.13
CA ILE A 44 -9.49 3.49 -8.26
C ILE A 44 -9.69 4.67 -9.22
N PRO A 45 -9.06 4.65 -10.40
CA PRO A 45 -9.35 5.60 -11.45
C PRO A 45 -10.82 5.48 -11.90
N HIS A 46 -11.51 6.61 -12.08
CA HIS A 46 -12.82 6.58 -12.71
C HIS A 46 -12.64 6.47 -14.23
N PRO A 47 -13.42 5.63 -14.94
CA PRO A 47 -13.44 5.69 -16.40
C PRO A 47 -13.87 7.08 -16.84
N GLU A 48 -13.22 7.62 -17.86
CA GLU A 48 -13.50 8.95 -18.41
C GLU A 48 -14.84 8.95 -19.15
N THR A 49 -15.96 8.98 -18.43
CA THR A 49 -17.28 9.18 -19.04
C THR A 49 -17.60 10.65 -19.29
N ASP A 50 -16.91 11.58 -18.62
CA ASP A 50 -17.10 13.02 -18.77
C ASP A 50 -15.83 13.70 -19.29
N THR A 51 -15.87 14.20 -20.52
CA THR A 51 -14.79 14.94 -21.19
C THR A 51 -14.34 16.22 -20.47
N ASN A 52 -15.05 16.61 -19.39
CA ASN A 52 -14.76 17.81 -18.59
C ASN A 52 -14.17 17.49 -17.20
N ASN A 53 -14.04 16.21 -16.83
CA ASN A 53 -13.56 15.79 -15.50
C ASN A 53 -12.44 14.74 -15.63
N THR A 54 -11.45 15.04 -16.46
CA THR A 54 -10.23 14.25 -16.63
C THR A 54 -9.51 14.13 -15.29
N GLY A 55 -9.31 12.89 -14.82
CA GLY A 55 -8.43 12.59 -13.68
C GLY A 55 -9.10 12.43 -12.31
N SER A 56 -10.43 12.29 -12.21
CA SER A 56 -11.05 11.95 -10.93
C SER A 56 -10.77 10.49 -10.54
N PHE A 57 -10.41 10.26 -9.27
CA PHE A 57 -10.18 8.93 -8.71
C PHE A 57 -10.77 8.82 -7.32
N ARG A 58 -11.15 7.60 -6.95
CA ARG A 58 -11.62 7.28 -5.60
C ARG A 58 -10.47 6.70 -4.79
N VAL A 59 -10.29 7.18 -3.57
CA VAL A 59 -9.36 6.60 -2.59
C VAL A 59 -10.13 5.80 -1.56
N ILE A 60 -9.65 4.60 -1.27
CA ILE A 60 -10.19 3.72 -0.24
C ILE A 60 -9.08 3.42 0.75
N GLN A 61 -9.38 3.60 2.03
CA GLN A 61 -8.48 3.35 3.13
C GLN A 61 -9.26 2.59 4.20
N GLY A 62 -8.68 1.53 4.75
CA GLY A 62 -9.31 0.71 5.78
C GLY A 62 -8.33 0.24 6.83
N LEU A 63 -8.87 -0.21 7.97
CA LEU A 63 -8.09 -0.83 9.05
C LEU A 63 -7.81 -2.28 8.69
N VAL A 64 -6.62 -2.53 8.15
CA VAL A 64 -6.21 -3.87 7.71
C VAL A 64 -5.24 -4.45 8.73
N PRO A 65 -5.59 -5.49 9.49
CA PRO A 65 -4.64 -6.13 10.40
C PRO A 65 -3.53 -6.85 9.62
N PRO A 66 -2.31 -6.96 10.16
CA PRO A 66 -1.20 -7.66 9.49
C PRO A 66 -1.42 -9.17 9.40
N ARG A 67 -2.32 -9.71 10.24
CA ARG A 67 -2.65 -11.13 10.30
C ARG A 67 -4.16 -11.35 10.31
N LEU A 68 -4.57 -12.47 9.75
CA LEU A 68 -5.95 -12.95 9.78
C LEU A 68 -6.32 -13.50 11.17
N PRO A 69 -7.61 -13.73 11.47
CA PRO A 69 -8.03 -14.28 12.77
C PRO A 69 -7.44 -15.66 13.10
N ASN A 70 -7.09 -16.44 12.08
CA ASN A 70 -6.39 -17.72 12.22
C ASN A 70 -4.87 -17.57 12.35
N ASN A 71 -4.37 -16.35 12.50
CA ASN A 71 -2.96 -15.98 12.61
C ASN A 71 -2.12 -16.13 11.33
N ASP A 72 -2.74 -16.44 10.19
CA ASP A 72 -2.07 -16.45 8.90
C ASP A 72 -1.70 -15.02 8.46
N PRO A 73 -0.61 -14.83 7.69
CA PRO A 73 -0.26 -13.53 7.13
C PRO A 73 -1.39 -12.95 6.28
N GLN A 74 -1.70 -11.67 6.49
CA GLN A 74 -2.66 -10.95 5.64
C GLN A 74 -2.03 -10.71 4.27
N THR A 75 -2.65 -11.26 3.22
CA THR A 75 -2.22 -11.03 1.84
C THR A 75 -2.93 -9.83 1.20
N LEU A 76 -2.36 -9.27 0.14
CA LEU A 76 -2.98 -8.23 -0.66
C LEU A 76 -4.39 -8.63 -1.15
N GLY A 77 -4.55 -9.83 -1.69
CA GLY A 77 -5.83 -10.33 -2.21
C GLY A 77 -6.92 -10.44 -1.15
N HIS A 78 -6.58 -10.90 0.05
CA HIS A 78 -7.52 -10.90 1.18
C HIS A 78 -7.96 -9.48 1.54
N ALA A 79 -7.02 -8.53 1.67
CA ALA A 79 -7.35 -7.15 2.02
C ALA A 79 -8.19 -6.45 0.93
N LEU A 80 -7.85 -6.63 -0.35
CA LEU A 80 -8.60 -6.06 -1.47
C LEU A 80 -10.01 -6.63 -1.55
N HIS A 81 -10.17 -7.94 -1.37
CA HIS A 81 -11.48 -8.59 -1.34
C HIS A 81 -12.34 -8.11 -0.18
N THR A 82 -11.75 -7.91 1.01
CA THR A 82 -12.49 -7.38 2.16
C THR A 82 -12.93 -5.93 1.96
N LEU A 83 -12.07 -5.08 1.38
CA LEU A 83 -12.37 -3.65 1.23
C LEU A 83 -13.26 -3.36 0.02
N ILE A 84 -13.11 -4.11 -1.08
CA ILE A 84 -13.71 -3.82 -2.38
C ILE A 84 -14.03 -5.12 -3.15
N PRO A 85 -14.91 -5.99 -2.60
CA PRO A 85 -15.18 -7.30 -3.18
C PRO A 85 -15.77 -7.23 -4.60
N SER A 86 -16.46 -6.13 -4.95
CA SER A 86 -17.01 -5.93 -6.28
C SER A 86 -15.95 -5.78 -7.37
N LEU A 87 -14.78 -5.25 -7.03
CA LEU A 87 -13.64 -5.09 -7.96
C LEU A 87 -12.65 -6.26 -7.85
N PHE A 88 -12.51 -6.83 -6.64
CA PHE A 88 -11.65 -7.97 -6.37
C PHE A 88 -12.47 -9.15 -5.78
N PRO A 89 -13.25 -9.86 -6.61
CA PRO A 89 -14.10 -10.96 -6.13
C PRO A 89 -13.31 -12.21 -5.74
N SER A 90 -12.11 -12.39 -6.29
CA SER A 90 -11.19 -13.46 -5.91
C SER A 90 -10.02 -12.91 -5.10
N ARG A 91 -9.56 -13.73 -4.15
CA ARG A 91 -8.42 -13.46 -3.27
C ARG A 91 -7.09 -13.94 -3.85
N ARG A 92 -7.14 -14.77 -4.89
CA ARG A 92 -5.96 -15.45 -5.47
C ARG A 92 -5.69 -14.98 -6.90
N ASP A 93 -6.76 -14.83 -7.67
CA ASP A 93 -6.68 -14.57 -9.10
C ASP A 93 -7.26 -13.18 -9.41
N PRO A 94 -6.55 -12.32 -10.15
CA PRO A 94 -7.09 -11.04 -10.60
C PRO A 94 -8.07 -11.29 -11.76
N ILE A 95 -9.37 -11.34 -11.44
CA ILE A 95 -10.43 -11.64 -12.43
C ILE A 95 -10.92 -10.37 -13.14
N LEU A 96 -11.28 -9.34 -12.38
CA LEU A 96 -11.87 -8.10 -12.90
C LEU A 96 -10.89 -6.94 -12.94
N ALA A 97 -9.90 -6.96 -12.04
CA ALA A 97 -8.90 -5.91 -11.94
C ALA A 97 -7.55 -6.47 -11.49
N ALA A 98 -6.49 -5.80 -11.92
CA ALA A 98 -5.14 -5.99 -11.42
C ALA A 98 -4.80 -4.94 -10.36
N ALA A 99 -4.02 -5.34 -9.37
CA ALA A 99 -3.41 -4.44 -8.40
C ALA A 99 -2.04 -3.98 -8.91
N ILE A 100 -1.84 -2.67 -9.02
CA ILE A 100 -0.59 -2.04 -9.45
C ILE A 100 0.05 -1.32 -8.25
N LEU A 101 1.34 -1.53 -8.01
CA LEU A 101 2.16 -0.86 -7.01
C LEU A 101 3.48 -0.46 -7.65
N HIS A 102 3.94 0.78 -7.46
CA HIS A 102 5.15 1.32 -8.11
C HIS A 102 5.17 1.12 -9.64
N GLY A 103 4.00 1.13 -10.28
CA GLY A 103 3.84 0.92 -11.72
C GLY A 103 3.88 -0.54 -12.19
N ALA A 104 4.03 -1.53 -11.29
CA ALA A 104 4.09 -2.95 -11.62
C ALA A 104 2.89 -3.73 -11.04
N ARG A 105 2.49 -4.82 -11.71
CA ARG A 105 1.46 -5.74 -11.20
C ARG A 105 1.97 -6.46 -9.95
N VAL A 106 1.17 -6.46 -8.89
CA VAL A 106 1.48 -7.18 -7.64
C VAL A 106 0.66 -8.46 -7.56
N PRO A 107 1.29 -9.61 -7.25
CA PRO A 107 0.56 -10.84 -7.01
C PRO A 107 -0.36 -10.73 -5.79
N LEU A 108 -1.61 -11.23 -5.92
CA LEU A 108 -2.58 -11.15 -4.82
C LEU A 108 -2.18 -11.98 -3.59
N HIS A 109 -1.29 -12.97 -3.74
CA HIS A 109 -0.76 -13.76 -2.63
C HIS A 109 0.40 -13.08 -1.89
N ALA A 110 0.90 -11.93 -2.36
CA ALA A 110 1.94 -11.19 -1.67
C ALA A 110 1.48 -10.78 -0.26
N THR A 111 2.32 -10.97 0.76
CA THR A 111 1.99 -10.60 2.13
C THR A 111 2.06 -9.09 2.30
N LEU A 112 1.12 -8.51 3.04
CA LEU A 112 1.10 -7.07 3.26
C LEU A 112 2.26 -6.60 4.15
N GLU A 113 2.76 -7.43 5.05
CA GLU A 113 3.93 -7.10 5.87
C GLU A 113 5.19 -6.92 5.02
N ASP A 114 5.41 -7.81 4.04
CA ASP A 114 6.55 -7.70 3.12
C ASP A 114 6.39 -6.49 2.20
N LEU A 115 5.18 -6.28 1.66
CA LEU A 115 4.89 -5.10 0.83
C LEU A 115 5.05 -3.80 1.61
N MET A 116 4.68 -3.76 2.89
CA MET A 116 4.89 -2.58 3.73
C MET A 116 6.37 -2.30 3.96
N ARG A 117 7.16 -3.36 4.21
CA ARG A 117 8.58 -3.23 4.52
C ARG A 117 9.40 -2.78 3.32
N GLU A 118 9.10 -3.32 2.15
CA GLU A 118 9.93 -3.15 0.95
C GLU A 118 9.35 -2.19 -0.08
N CYS A 119 8.03 -1.98 -0.08
CA CYS A 119 7.32 -1.23 -1.11
C CYS A 119 6.48 -0.05 -0.57
N ALA A 120 6.64 0.34 0.70
CA ALA A 120 6.03 1.58 1.18
C ALA A 120 6.66 2.80 0.49
N TYR A 121 5.84 3.81 0.19
CA TYR A 121 6.30 5.11 -0.29
C TYR A 121 7.00 5.88 0.84
N ALA A 122 7.57 7.04 0.50
CA ALA A 122 8.26 7.90 1.46
C ALA A 122 7.39 8.36 2.64
N ASP A 123 6.06 8.36 2.48
CA ASP A 123 5.08 8.67 3.52
C ASP A 123 4.73 7.46 4.43
N GLY A 124 5.32 6.29 4.16
CA GLY A 124 5.09 5.05 4.90
C GLY A 124 3.86 4.26 4.45
N TRP A 125 3.17 4.68 3.39
CA TRP A 125 1.97 3.99 2.90
C TRP A 125 2.26 3.04 1.75
N ILE A 126 1.51 1.94 1.69
CA ILE A 126 1.39 1.14 0.47
C ILE A 126 0.28 1.76 -0.38
N GLY A 127 0.65 2.31 -1.54
CA GLY A 127 -0.28 2.92 -2.50
C GLY A 127 -0.56 1.98 -3.67
N VAL A 128 -1.70 1.30 -3.65
CA VAL A 128 -2.11 0.34 -4.69
C VAL A 128 -3.13 0.99 -5.62
N VAL A 129 -2.93 0.87 -6.94
CA VAL A 129 -3.91 1.29 -7.95
C VAL A 129 -4.65 0.06 -8.46
N GLY A 130 -5.98 0.07 -8.38
CA GLY A 130 -6.83 -0.96 -9.00
C GLY A 130 -7.14 -0.58 -10.44
N VAL A 131 -6.69 -1.40 -11.40
CA VAL A 131 -6.90 -1.16 -12.84
C VAL A 131 -7.74 -2.31 -13.40
N MET A 132 -8.86 -1.99 -14.06
CA MET A 132 -9.70 -3.00 -14.71
C MET A 132 -8.93 -3.76 -15.80
N LEU A 133 -9.21 -5.06 -15.92
CA LEU A 133 -8.60 -5.95 -16.90
C LEU A 133 -9.37 -5.99 -18.23
#